data_AF-O13785-F1
#
_entry.id   AF-O13785-F1
#
_cell.length_a   1.000
_cell.length_b   1.000
_cell.length_c   1.000
_cell.angle_alpha   90.00
_cell.angle_beta   90.00
_cell.angle_gamma   90.00
#
_symmetry.space_group_name_H-M   'P 1'
#
loop_
_entity.id
_entity.type
_entity.pdbx_description
1 polymer ?
#
loop_
_entity_poly.entity_id
_entity_poly.type
_entity_poly.pdbx_seq_one_letter_code
_entity_poly.pdbx_strand_id
1 'polypeptide(L)'
;MSKDLISRLERQFKLKRDEFQDPLELLKFEKNLDYARKLLWEEGKCQLDKVAEPQGLSKRIMDLQGRIYDLNVTMEKKLKIEEKKIKSKQEKEIAHALQSIQERELRERQQMSNVEASNAQLLTNQRSMQTEISESLLHLASVLKENALSFTNALVTDNQVVERTGSLLDKNAHSLRHANHGVQSYSKSKRLSFWLQLGMIIAVVVSFIVMIFILQFTKNQN
;
A
#
# COMPACT_ATOMS: atom_id res chain seq x y z
N MET A 1 3.50 -3.79 -26.05
CA MET A 1 4.00 -2.85 -25.04
C MET A 1 4.33 -3.58 -23.73
N SER A 2 3.46 -4.50 -23.29
CA SER A 2 3.63 -5.37 -22.11
C SER A 2 4.99 -6.08 -21.96
N LYS A 3 5.52 -6.68 -23.05
CA LYS A 3 6.84 -7.38 -23.05
C LYS A 3 8.01 -6.48 -22.62
N ASP A 4 8.03 -5.25 -23.12
CA ASP A 4 9.11 -4.30 -22.81
C ASP A 4 9.01 -3.83 -21.36
N LEU A 5 7.80 -3.49 -20.91
CA LEU A 5 7.54 -3.08 -19.53
C LEU A 5 7.97 -4.16 -18.52
N ILE A 6 7.66 -5.43 -18.79
CA ILE A 6 8.03 -6.54 -17.89
C ILE A 6 9.53 -6.80 -17.92
N SER A 7 10.18 -6.64 -19.06
CA SER A 7 11.64 -6.73 -19.15
C SER A 7 12.33 -5.59 -18.39
N ARG A 8 11.76 -4.38 -18.41
CA ARG A 8 12.23 -3.25 -17.59
C ARG A 8 12.04 -3.53 -16.10
N LEU A 9 10.87 -4.03 -15.70
CA LEU A 9 10.57 -4.39 -14.32
C LEU A 9 11.53 -5.47 -13.81
N GLU A 10 11.79 -6.54 -14.58
CA GLU A 10 12.76 -7.56 -14.20
C GLU A 10 14.17 -6.99 -14.00
N ARG A 11 14.63 -6.10 -14.89
CA ARG A 11 15.93 -5.44 -14.74
C ARG A 11 15.97 -4.57 -13.49
N GLN A 12 14.93 -3.78 -13.25
CA GLN A 12 14.85 -2.93 -12.06
C GLN A 12 14.80 -3.76 -10.79
N PHE A 13 14.01 -4.85 -10.76
CA PHE A 13 13.97 -5.76 -9.63
C PHE A 13 15.33 -6.39 -9.37
N LYS A 14 16.05 -6.79 -10.42
CA LYS A 14 17.38 -7.39 -10.27
C LYS A 14 18.41 -6.40 -9.73
N LEU A 15 18.33 -5.13 -10.14
CA LEU A 15 19.22 -4.07 -9.66
C LEU A 15 18.90 -3.66 -8.22
N LYS A 16 17.62 -3.49 -7.90
CA LYS A 16 17.15 -3.01 -6.60
C LYS A 16 16.95 -4.10 -5.55
N ARG A 17 17.10 -5.38 -5.90
CA ARG A 17 16.77 -6.52 -5.03
C ARG A 17 17.38 -6.40 -3.63
N ASP A 18 18.65 -6.01 -3.60
CA ASP A 18 19.43 -5.91 -2.36
C ASP A 18 19.28 -4.53 -1.69
N GLU A 19 18.74 -3.54 -2.42
CA GLU A 19 18.57 -2.16 -1.99
C GLU A 19 17.16 -1.88 -1.43
N PHE A 20 16.21 -2.80 -1.60
CA PHE A 20 14.91 -2.71 -0.94
C PHE A 20 15.12 -2.80 0.59
N GLN A 21 15.23 -1.63 1.22
CA GLN A 21 15.19 -1.44 2.67
C GLN A 21 13.81 -0.96 3.13
N ASP A 22 13.10 -0.23 2.27
CA ASP A 22 11.79 0.34 2.55
C ASP A 22 10.66 -0.54 1.97
N PRO A 23 9.72 -1.04 2.79
CA PRO A 23 8.53 -1.77 2.31
C PRO A 23 7.69 -0.97 1.30
N LEU A 24 7.69 0.37 1.35
CA LEU A 24 6.95 1.19 0.39
C LEU A 24 7.51 1.08 -1.03
N GLU A 25 8.82 0.94 -1.19
CA GLU A 25 9.44 0.77 -2.52
C GLU A 25 9.03 -0.56 -3.14
N LEU A 26 8.99 -1.63 -2.33
CA LEU A 26 8.57 -2.95 -2.78
C LEU A 26 7.08 -2.97 -3.16
N LEU A 27 6.23 -2.28 -2.39
CA LEU A 27 4.82 -2.12 -2.70
C LEU A 27 4.60 -1.35 -4.02
N LYS A 28 5.36 -0.28 -4.26
CA LYS A 28 5.32 0.46 -5.54
C LYS A 28 5.68 -0.47 -6.71
N PHE A 29 6.69 -1.32 -6.53
CA PHE A 29 7.10 -2.28 -7.55
C PHE A 29 6.00 -3.33 -7.81
N GLU A 30 5.36 -3.85 -6.76
CA GLU A 30 4.23 -4.77 -6.87
C GLU A 30 3.07 -4.15 -7.67
N LYS A 31 2.72 -2.89 -7.40
CA LYS A 31 1.66 -2.19 -8.14
C LYS A 31 2.00 -1.96 -9.60
N ASN A 32 3.26 -1.66 -9.92
CA ASN A 32 3.71 -1.57 -11.31
C ASN A 32 3.63 -2.92 -12.03
N LEU A 33 3.93 -4.02 -11.33
CA LEU A 33 3.80 -5.37 -11.88
C LEU A 33 2.32 -5.75 -12.11
N ASP A 34 1.43 -5.40 -11.19
CA ASP A 34 -0.01 -5.56 -11.35
C ASP A 34 -0.55 -4.78 -12.55
N TYR A 35 -0.07 -3.56 -12.76
CA TYR A 35 -0.40 -2.77 -13.94
C TYR A 35 0.08 -3.45 -15.23
N ALA A 36 1.31 -3.96 -15.24
CA ALA A 36 1.85 -4.69 -16.39
C ALA A 36 1.05 -5.96 -16.69
N ARG A 37 0.60 -6.68 -15.64
CA ARG A 37 -0.31 -7.81 -15.75
C ARG A 37 -1.64 -7.39 -16.36
N LYS A 38 -2.26 -6.32 -15.88
CA LYS A 38 -3.52 -5.81 -16.44
C LYS A 38 -3.38 -5.44 -17.93
N LEU A 39 -2.29 -4.78 -18.30
CA LEU A 39 -2.00 -4.45 -19.70
C LEU A 39 -1.86 -5.71 -20.57
N LEU A 40 -1.28 -6.79 -20.01
CA LEU A 40 -1.19 -8.09 -20.70
C LEU A 40 -2.57 -8.70 -20.98
N TRP A 41 -3.49 -8.57 -20.02
CA TRP A 41 -4.89 -8.98 -20.17
C TRP A 41 -5.61 -8.17 -21.25
N GLU A 42 -5.45 -6.84 -21.26
CA GLU A 42 -6.05 -5.96 -22.26
C GLU A 42 -5.50 -6.19 -23.68
N GLU A 43 -4.20 -6.50 -23.81
CA GLU A 43 -3.58 -6.85 -25.11
C GLU A 43 -4.04 -8.24 -25.64
N GLY A 44 -4.91 -8.98 -24.93
CA GLY A 44 -5.39 -10.31 -25.35
C GLY A 44 -4.33 -11.42 -25.32
N LYS A 45 -3.12 -11.12 -24.82
CA LYS A 45 -1.98 -12.05 -24.75
C LYS A 45 -2.04 -12.99 -23.55
N CYS A 46 -3.03 -12.81 -22.68
CA CYS A 46 -3.34 -13.67 -21.55
C CYS A 46 -4.43 -14.70 -21.86
N GLN A 47 -4.83 -14.89 -23.13
CA GLN A 47 -5.77 -15.94 -23.50
C GLN A 47 -5.21 -17.30 -23.07
N LEU A 48 -5.86 -17.89 -22.05
CA LEU A 48 -5.58 -19.20 -21.46
C LEU A 48 -5.75 -20.36 -22.45
N ASP A 49 -6.14 -20.12 -23.71
CA ASP A 49 -6.39 -21.17 -24.71
C ASP A 49 -5.13 -21.81 -25.29
N LYS A 50 -3.94 -21.36 -24.89
CA LYS A 50 -2.69 -22.11 -25.12
C LYS A 50 -2.06 -22.50 -23.80
N VAL A 51 -2.63 -23.51 -23.16
CA VAL A 51 -2.08 -24.25 -22.00
C VAL A 51 -0.66 -24.84 -22.26
N ALA A 52 -0.11 -24.68 -23.46
CA ALA A 52 1.14 -25.28 -23.91
C ALA A 52 2.29 -24.30 -24.29
N GLU A 53 2.26 -23.01 -23.92
CA GLU A 53 3.46 -22.14 -24.07
C GLU A 53 4.21 -21.93 -22.73
N PRO A 54 5.18 -22.80 -22.38
CA PRO A 54 5.96 -22.72 -21.13
C PRO A 54 6.99 -21.58 -21.07
N GLN A 55 6.98 -20.67 -22.06
CA GLN A 55 7.83 -19.48 -22.16
C GLN A 55 7.03 -18.16 -22.11
N GLY A 56 5.73 -18.27 -21.78
CA GLY A 56 4.79 -17.16 -21.77
C GLY A 56 5.13 -16.08 -20.76
N LEU A 57 4.89 -14.84 -21.17
CA LEU A 57 4.98 -13.62 -20.37
C LEU A 57 4.30 -13.72 -18.99
N SER A 58 3.24 -14.52 -18.89
CA SER A 58 2.55 -14.86 -17.65
C SER A 58 3.46 -15.56 -16.63
N LYS A 59 4.28 -16.53 -17.06
CA LYS A 59 5.23 -17.24 -16.18
C LYS A 59 6.28 -16.30 -15.61
N ARG A 60 6.74 -15.32 -16.40
CA ARG A 60 7.68 -14.26 -15.97
C ARG A 60 7.07 -13.37 -14.90
N ILE A 61 5.82 -12.97 -15.08
CA ILE A 61 5.07 -12.21 -14.06
C ILE A 61 4.94 -13.05 -12.78
N MET A 62 4.58 -14.32 -12.89
CA MET A 62 4.36 -15.20 -11.74
C MET A 62 5.65 -15.47 -10.95
N ASP A 63 6.79 -15.65 -11.65
CA ASP A 63 8.11 -15.77 -11.01
C ASP A 63 8.51 -14.47 -10.31
N LEU A 64 8.32 -13.32 -10.95
CA LEU A 64 8.53 -12.02 -10.30
C LEU A 64 7.62 -11.84 -9.07
N GLN A 65 6.34 -12.20 -9.16
CA GLN A 65 5.42 -12.14 -8.04
C GLN A 65 5.87 -13.03 -6.88
N GLY A 66 6.32 -14.25 -7.16
CA GLY A 66 6.89 -15.14 -6.14
C GLY A 66 8.10 -14.52 -5.45
N ARG A 67 9.03 -13.94 -6.22
CA ARG A 67 10.20 -13.26 -5.67
C ARG A 67 9.87 -12.02 -4.84
N ILE A 68 8.86 -11.24 -5.24
CA ILE A 68 8.37 -10.09 -4.47
C ILE A 68 7.79 -10.57 -3.13
N TYR A 69 6.98 -11.64 -3.17
CA TYR A 69 6.38 -12.22 -1.98
C TYR A 69 7.43 -12.69 -0.96
N ASP A 70 8.46 -13.43 -1.41
CA ASP A 70 9.55 -13.89 -0.56
C ASP A 70 10.31 -12.70 0.07
N LEU A 71 10.50 -11.62 -0.68
CA LEU A 71 11.16 -10.41 -0.18
C LEU A 71 10.30 -9.70 0.87
N ASN A 72 8.99 -9.57 0.64
CA ASN A 72 8.03 -9.02 1.61
C ASN A 72 8.08 -9.82 2.92
N VAL A 73 8.02 -11.15 2.85
CA VAL A 73 8.11 -12.01 4.05
C VAL A 73 9.43 -11.79 4.80
N THR A 74 10.53 -11.62 4.07
CA THR A 74 11.85 -11.36 4.68
C THR A 74 11.90 -9.97 5.35
N MET A 75 11.34 -8.95 4.70
CA MET A 75 11.23 -7.60 5.25
C MET A 75 10.35 -7.54 6.50
N GLU A 76 9.18 -8.16 6.48
CA GLU A 76 8.29 -8.22 7.64
C GLU A 76 8.97 -8.85 8.85
N LYS A 77 9.77 -9.90 8.64
CA LYS A 77 10.58 -10.49 9.71
C LYS A 77 11.60 -9.49 10.28
N LYS A 78 12.32 -8.76 9.41
CA LYS A 78 13.28 -7.74 9.84
C LYS A 78 12.59 -6.62 10.63
N LEU A 79 11.45 -6.13 10.14
CA LEU A 79 10.66 -5.09 10.81
C LEU A 79 10.20 -5.54 12.20
N LYS A 80 9.64 -6.75 12.32
CA LYS A 80 9.22 -7.30 13.62
C LYS A 80 10.39 -7.45 14.61
N ILE A 81 11.58 -7.81 14.11
CA ILE A 81 12.79 -7.88 14.95
C ILE A 81 13.18 -6.49 15.43
N GLU A 82 13.20 -5.49 14.55
CA GLU A 82 13.52 -4.11 14.92
C GLU A 82 12.48 -3.52 15.88
N GLU A 83 11.18 -3.73 15.64
CA GLU A 83 10.12 -3.32 16.57
C GLU A 83 10.30 -3.92 17.95
N LYS A 84 10.66 -5.20 18.03
CA LYS A 84 10.93 -5.87 19.32
C LYS A 84 12.16 -5.29 20.02
N LYS A 85 13.21 -4.94 19.28
CA LYS A 85 14.40 -4.27 19.85
C LYS A 85 14.04 -2.90 20.40
N ILE A 86 13.27 -2.11 19.65
CA ILE A 86 12.83 -0.77 20.07
C ILE A 86 11.96 -0.88 21.34
N LYS A 87 10.97 -1.78 21.36
CA LYS A 87 10.15 -2.01 22.56
C LYS A 87 10.97 -2.45 23.76
N SER A 88 11.89 -3.41 23.57
CA SER A 88 12.81 -3.84 24.63
C SER A 88 13.67 -2.70 25.17
N LYS A 89 14.13 -1.80 24.29
CA LYS A 89 14.92 -0.63 24.69
C LYS A 89 14.07 0.36 25.49
N GLN A 90 12.85 0.67 25.01
CA GLN A 90 11.91 1.53 25.75
C GLN A 90 11.52 0.93 27.10
N GLU A 91 11.26 -0.37 27.19
CA GLU A 91 10.93 -1.03 28.46
C GLU A 91 12.09 -0.93 29.46
N LYS A 92 13.35 -1.07 29.01
CA LYS A 92 14.53 -0.87 29.86
C LYS A 92 14.69 0.57 30.31
N GLU A 93 14.45 1.54 29.41
CA GLU A 93 14.51 2.97 29.74
C GLU A 93 13.43 3.35 30.76
N ILE A 94 12.20 2.84 30.59
CA ILE A 94 11.10 3.05 31.53
C ILE A 94 11.39 2.37 32.88
N ALA A 95 11.90 1.12 32.87
CA ALA A 95 12.26 0.42 34.10
C ALA A 95 13.37 1.15 34.87
N HIS A 96 14.39 1.64 34.17
CA HIS A 96 15.45 2.45 34.77
C HIS A 96 14.90 3.78 35.32
N ALA A 97 14.02 4.46 34.57
CA ALA A 97 13.37 5.68 35.03
C ALA A 97 12.53 5.42 36.31
N LEU A 98 11.73 4.36 36.35
CA LEU A 98 10.95 3.98 37.52
C LEU A 98 11.82 3.64 38.73
N GLN A 99 12.92 2.91 38.54
CA GLN A 99 13.87 2.63 39.61
C GLN A 99 14.48 3.93 40.15
N SER A 100 14.88 4.86 39.28
CA SER A 100 15.42 6.14 39.70
C SER A 100 14.41 6.99 40.49
N ILE A 101 13.12 6.92 40.14
CA ILE A 101 12.05 7.59 40.88
C ILE A 101 11.87 6.93 42.25
N GLN A 102 11.83 5.60 42.32
CA GLN A 102 11.70 4.87 43.57
C GLN A 102 12.87 5.13 44.53
N GLU A 103 14.10 5.20 44.02
CA GLU A 103 15.28 5.55 44.81
C GLU A 103 15.24 6.99 45.33
N ARG A 104 14.66 7.93 44.56
CA ARG A 104 14.44 9.31 45.01
C ARG A 104 13.39 9.35 46.12
N GLU A 105 12.25 8.68 45.95
CA GLU A 105 11.20 8.61 46.98
C GLU A 105 11.72 8.00 48.28
N LEU A 106 12.56 6.96 48.22
CA LEU A 106 13.11 6.31 49.41
C LEU A 106 14.09 7.24 50.15
N ARG A 107 14.89 8.01 49.41
CA ARG A 107 15.77 9.05 49.97
C ARG A 107 14.98 10.19 50.61
N GLU A 108 13.92 10.65 49.96
CA GLU A 108 13.03 11.70 50.50
C GLU A 108 12.33 11.24 51.78
N ARG A 109 11.85 9.99 51.85
CA ARG A 109 11.27 9.42 53.07
C ARG A 109 12.28 9.33 54.22
N GLN A 110 13.52 8.94 53.94
CA GLN A 110 14.59 8.93 54.93
C GLN A 110 14.96 10.34 55.40
N GLN A 111 14.95 11.34 54.51
CA GLN A 111 15.16 12.73 54.90
C GLN A 111 13.99 13.28 55.73
N MET A 112 12.73 12.98 55.38
CA MET A 112 11.57 13.41 56.17
C MET A 112 11.59 12.87 57.61
N SER A 113 12.04 11.62 57.80
CA SER A 113 12.22 11.01 59.12
C SER A 113 13.27 11.73 59.98
N ASN A 114 14.18 12.52 59.39
CA ASN A 114 15.27 13.21 60.10
C ASN A 114 15.00 14.71 60.27
N VAL A 115 13.89 15.23 59.74
CA VAL A 115 13.59 16.67 59.65
C VAL A 115 12.62 17.16 60.75
N GLU A 116 12.14 16.30 61.64
CA GLU A 116 11.40 16.72 62.83
C GLU A 116 12.21 17.59 63.83
N ALA A 117 13.52 17.79 63.60
CA ALA A 117 14.39 18.53 64.51
C ALA A 117 14.73 20.00 64.12
N SER A 118 14.36 20.54 62.95
CA SER A 118 14.61 21.96 62.67
C SER A 118 13.79 22.57 61.54
N ASN A 119 12.89 23.50 61.88
CA ASN A 119 12.08 24.29 60.93
C ASN A 119 12.92 25.03 59.87
N ALA A 120 14.19 25.34 60.15
CA ALA A 120 15.08 25.98 59.18
C ALA A 120 15.54 25.02 58.07
N GLN A 121 15.82 23.75 58.39
CA GLN A 121 16.22 22.75 57.39
C GLN A 121 15.04 22.32 56.51
N LEU A 122 13.82 22.26 57.06
CA LEU A 122 12.59 21.99 56.30
C LEU A 122 12.37 23.04 55.19
N LEU A 123 12.48 24.33 55.52
CA LEU A 123 12.31 25.43 54.55
C LEU A 123 13.38 25.41 53.45
N THR A 124 14.62 25.04 53.81
CA THR A 124 15.73 24.96 52.85
C THR A 124 15.55 23.77 51.90
N ASN A 125 15.13 22.61 52.41
CA ASN A 125 14.80 21.44 51.61
C ASN A 125 13.58 21.68 50.70
N GLN A 126 12.52 22.34 51.19
CA GLN A 126 11.38 22.70 50.35
C GLN A 126 11.78 23.64 49.21
N ARG A 127 12.66 24.63 49.47
CA ARG A 127 13.20 25.47 48.40
C ARG A 127 14.00 24.66 47.40
N SER A 128 14.90 23.78 47.87
CA SER A 128 15.69 22.89 47.01
C SER A 128 14.82 22.01 46.11
N MET A 129 13.79 21.37 46.69
CA MET A 129 12.81 20.58 45.93
C MET A 129 12.03 21.43 44.92
N GLN A 130 11.59 22.64 45.29
CA GLN A 130 10.91 23.53 44.35
C GLN A 130 11.79 23.95 43.18
N THR A 131 13.08 24.19 43.41
CA THR A 131 14.04 24.45 42.33
C THR A 131 14.23 23.22 41.43
N GLU A 132 14.36 22.02 41.99
CA GLU A 132 14.50 20.79 41.19
C GLU A 132 13.24 20.51 40.36
N ILE A 133 12.05 20.68 40.94
CA ILE A 133 10.78 20.53 40.22
C ILE A 133 10.66 21.59 39.11
N SER A 134 11.08 22.83 39.39
CA SER A 134 11.05 23.90 38.38
C SER A 134 12.00 23.62 37.22
N GLU A 135 13.21 23.13 37.50
CA GLU A 135 14.15 22.70 36.44
C GLU A 135 13.59 21.53 35.64
N SER A 136 13.01 20.53 36.31
CA SER A 136 12.39 19.38 35.64
C SER A 136 11.21 19.80 34.76
N LEU A 137 10.35 20.72 35.24
CA LEU A 137 9.25 21.28 34.45
C LEU A 137 9.74 22.11 33.26
N LEU A 138 10.80 22.91 33.43
CA LEU A 138 11.41 23.65 32.32
C LEU A 138 12.00 22.71 31.27
N HIS A 139 12.69 21.65 31.72
CA HIS A 139 13.21 20.62 30.83
C HIS A 139 12.07 19.90 30.09
N LEU A 140 11.02 19.47 30.80
CA LEU A 140 9.85 18.83 30.20
C LEU A 140 9.14 19.77 29.21
N ALA A 141 9.00 21.06 29.54
CA ALA A 141 8.42 22.05 28.64
C ALA A 141 9.30 22.23 27.39
N SER A 142 10.63 22.19 27.52
CA SER A 142 11.55 22.23 26.38
C SER A 142 11.39 21.00 25.49
N VAL A 143 11.38 19.80 26.08
CA VAL A 143 11.18 18.54 25.34
C VAL A 143 9.80 18.51 24.68
N LEU A 144 8.75 18.94 25.37
CA LEU A 144 7.40 19.02 24.83
C LEU A 144 7.33 20.02 23.68
N LYS A 145 8.00 21.16 23.80
CA LYS A 145 8.11 22.16 22.73
C LYS A 145 8.84 21.59 21.52
N GLU A 146 9.94 20.89 21.71
CA GLU A 146 10.69 20.25 20.63
C GLU A 146 9.85 19.18 19.93
N ASN A 147 9.15 18.34 20.70
CA ASN A 147 8.20 17.37 20.17
C ASN A 147 7.06 18.03 19.40
N ALA A 148 6.51 19.13 19.91
CA ALA A 148 5.45 19.88 19.23
C ALA A 148 5.94 20.49 17.91
N LEU A 149 7.16 21.04 17.87
CA LEU A 149 7.77 21.54 16.64
C LEU A 149 8.02 20.42 15.63
N SER A 150 8.55 19.28 16.07
CA SER A 150 8.75 18.09 15.24
C SER A 150 7.43 17.58 14.67
N PHE A 151 6.40 17.46 15.51
CA PHE A 151 5.06 17.06 15.10
C PHE A 151 4.42 18.04 14.10
N THR A 152 4.63 19.35 14.28
CA THR A 152 4.14 20.37 13.34
C THR A 152 4.83 20.24 11.98
N ASN A 153 6.14 20.01 11.94
CA ASN A 153 6.86 19.76 10.70
C ASN A 153 6.41 18.46 10.01
N ALA A 154 6.16 17.41 10.79
CA ALA A 154 5.59 16.16 10.28
C ALA A 154 4.20 16.39 9.67
N LEU A 155 3.31 17.14 10.34
CA LEU A 155 2.00 17.51 9.82
C LEU A 155 2.05 18.32 8.53
N VAL A 156 2.99 19.27 8.41
CA VAL A 156 3.19 20.05 7.17
C VAL A 156 3.61 19.12 6.03
N THR A 157 4.52 18.18 6.31
CA THR A 157 4.99 17.20 5.32
C THR A 157 3.86 16.26 4.90
N ASP A 158 3.08 15.76 5.85
CA ASP A 158 1.92 14.91 5.60
C ASP A 158 0.86 15.65 4.77
N ASN A 159 0.60 16.93 5.06
CA ASN A 159 -0.31 17.73 4.24
C ASN A 159 0.15 17.83 2.78
N GLN A 160 1.45 18.05 2.54
CA GLN A 160 1.99 18.05 1.18
C GLN A 160 1.84 16.69 0.49
N VAL A 161 2.02 15.59 1.23
CA VAL A 161 1.81 14.23 0.70
C VAL A 161 0.34 13.99 0.39
N VAL A 162 -0.58 14.41 1.25
CA VAL A 162 -2.03 14.31 1.05
C VAL A 162 -2.46 15.13 -0.17
N GLU A 163 -1.98 16.36 -0.31
CA GLU A 163 -2.29 17.22 -1.47
C GLU A 163 -1.79 16.61 -2.79
N ARG A 164 -0.54 16.11 -2.80
CA ARG A 164 0.00 15.37 -3.95
C ARG A 164 -0.81 14.13 -4.26
N THR A 165 -1.18 13.36 -3.24
CA THR A 165 -2.01 12.15 -3.38
C THR A 165 -3.38 12.50 -3.94
N GLY A 166 -4.00 13.58 -3.46
CA GLY A 166 -5.25 14.12 -4.00
C GLY A 166 -5.12 14.44 -5.49
N SER A 167 -4.07 15.18 -5.89
CA SER A 167 -3.85 15.53 -7.30
C SER A 167 -3.65 14.30 -8.21
N LEU A 168 -2.98 13.25 -7.72
CA LEU A 168 -2.77 12.01 -8.46
C LEU A 168 -4.04 11.17 -8.53
N LEU A 169 -4.82 11.14 -7.44
CA LEU A 169 -6.10 10.44 -7.40
C LEU A 169 -7.10 11.07 -8.36
N ASP A 170 -7.13 12.40 -8.45
CA ASP A 170 -8.02 13.13 -9.34
C ASP A 170 -7.66 12.90 -10.83
N LYS A 171 -6.36 12.92 -11.16
CA LYS A 171 -5.86 12.50 -12.49
C LYS A 171 -6.21 11.06 -12.83
N ASN A 172 -6.08 10.16 -11.86
CA ASN A 172 -6.46 8.76 -12.03
C ASN A 172 -7.98 8.60 -12.19
N ALA A 173 -8.78 9.32 -11.43
CA ALA A 173 -10.24 9.32 -11.57
C ALA A 173 -10.66 9.82 -12.95
N HIS A 174 -10.02 10.88 -13.46
CA HIS A 174 -10.26 11.37 -14.82
C HIS A 174 -9.88 10.34 -15.88
N SER A 175 -8.73 9.68 -15.73
CA SER A 175 -8.27 8.63 -16.63
C SER A 175 -9.21 7.41 -16.59
N LEU A 176 -9.68 7.04 -15.40
CA LEU A 176 -10.63 5.96 -15.21
C LEU A 176 -11.99 6.29 -15.83
N ARG A 177 -12.47 7.54 -15.71
CA ARG A 177 -13.69 8.01 -16.37
C ARG A 177 -13.56 7.98 -17.90
N HIS A 178 -12.42 8.42 -18.44
CA HIS A 178 -12.17 8.33 -19.88
C HIS A 178 -12.12 6.89 -20.38
N ALA A 179 -11.41 6.01 -19.66
CA ALA A 179 -11.36 4.58 -19.97
C ALA A 179 -12.76 3.96 -19.90
N ASN A 180 -13.55 4.30 -18.87
CA ASN A 180 -14.92 3.83 -18.71
C ASN A 180 -15.83 4.33 -19.84
N HIS A 181 -15.69 5.59 -20.26
CA HIS A 181 -16.41 6.12 -21.41
C HIS A 181 -16.05 5.38 -22.71
N GLY A 182 -14.76 5.07 -22.90
CA GLY A 182 -14.29 4.23 -23.99
C GLY A 182 -14.96 2.86 -23.96
N VAL A 183 -14.85 2.14 -22.83
CA VAL A 183 -15.45 0.82 -22.63
C VAL A 183 -16.98 0.85 -22.81
N GLN A 184 -17.65 1.90 -22.35
CA GLN A 184 -19.10 2.08 -22.52
C GLN A 184 -19.47 2.32 -23.99
N SER A 185 -18.67 3.07 -24.73
CA SER A 185 -18.84 3.25 -26.18
C SER A 185 -18.66 1.93 -26.92
N TYR A 186 -17.61 1.16 -26.59
CA TYR A 186 -17.39 -0.18 -27.16
C TYR A 186 -18.47 -1.20 -26.76
N SER A 187 -18.99 -1.12 -25.53
CA SER A 187 -20.10 -1.93 -25.03
C SER A 187 -21.39 -1.66 -25.81
N LYS A 188 -21.73 -0.37 -26.04
CA LYS A 188 -22.88 0.02 -26.87
C LYS A 188 -22.70 -0.44 -28.32
N SER A 189 -21.49 -0.30 -28.87
CA SER A 189 -21.18 -0.72 -30.25
C SER A 189 -21.26 -2.25 -30.45
N LYS A 190 -20.79 -3.05 -29.49
CA LYS A 190 -20.86 -4.52 -29.57
C LYS A 190 -22.28 -5.06 -29.64
N ARG A 191 -23.25 -4.42 -28.98
CA ARG A 191 -24.67 -4.82 -29.11
C ARG A 191 -25.10 -4.74 -30.57
N LEU A 192 -24.72 -3.67 -31.28
CA LEU A 192 -25.08 -3.50 -32.69
C LEU A 192 -24.48 -4.60 -33.58
N SER A 193 -23.23 -5.00 -33.31
CA SER A 193 -22.57 -6.09 -34.04
C SER A 193 -23.25 -7.45 -33.82
N PHE A 194 -23.73 -7.72 -32.61
CA PHE A 194 -24.46 -8.95 -32.29
C PHE A 194 -25.82 -9.01 -33.00
N TRP A 195 -26.53 -7.88 -33.06
CA TRP A 195 -27.79 -7.78 -33.82
C TRP A 195 -27.58 -7.97 -35.33
N LEU A 196 -26.50 -7.45 -35.90
CA LEU A 196 -26.17 -7.68 -37.32
C LEU A 196 -25.84 -9.15 -37.60
N GLN A 197 -25.06 -9.81 -36.73
CA GLN A 197 -24.77 -11.23 -36.87
C GLN A 197 -26.04 -12.09 -36.75
N LEU A 198 -26.93 -11.75 -35.82
CA LEU A 198 -28.22 -12.43 -35.68
C LEU A 198 -29.10 -12.24 -36.93
N GLY A 199 -29.11 -11.05 -37.52
CA GLY A 199 -29.83 -10.76 -38.76
C GLY A 199 -29.31 -11.59 -39.95
N MET A 200 -28.00 -11.76 -40.08
CA MET A 200 -27.41 -12.60 -41.13
C MET A 200 -27.78 -14.08 -40.96
N ILE A 201 -27.80 -14.60 -39.73
CA ILE A 201 -28.22 -15.97 -39.45
C ILE A 201 -29.69 -16.18 -39.85
N ILE A 202 -30.58 -15.24 -39.47
CA ILE A 202 -31.99 -15.29 -39.85
C ILE A 202 -32.16 -15.25 -41.37
N ALA A 203 -31.41 -14.40 -42.08
CA ALA A 203 -31.47 -14.30 -43.53
C ALA A 203 -31.12 -15.64 -44.22
N VAL A 204 -30.10 -16.35 -43.73
CA VAL A 204 -29.73 -17.68 -44.25
C VAL A 204 -30.83 -18.71 -43.99
N VAL A 205 -31.44 -18.71 -42.80
CA VAL A 205 -32.56 -19.62 -42.47
C VAL A 205 -33.76 -19.35 -43.39
N VAL A 206 -34.12 -18.09 -43.60
CA VAL A 206 -35.22 -17.71 -44.50
C VAL A 206 -34.92 -18.15 -45.95
N SER A 207 -33.70 -17.95 -46.43
CA SER A 207 -33.26 -18.44 -47.74
C SER A 207 -33.45 -19.96 -47.88
N PHE A 208 -33.16 -20.71 -46.82
CA PHE A 208 -33.30 -22.17 -46.81
C PHE A 208 -34.77 -22.60 -46.87
N ILE A 209 -35.64 -21.93 -46.10
CA ILE A 209 -37.09 -22.18 -46.11
C ILE A 209 -37.67 -21.88 -47.50
N VAL A 210 -37.29 -20.75 -48.12
CA VAL A 210 -37.74 -20.38 -49.47
C VAL A 210 -37.33 -21.44 -50.49
N MET A 211 -36.10 -21.95 -50.42
CA MET A 211 -35.63 -23.00 -51.32
C MET A 211 -36.41 -24.32 -51.16
N ILE A 212 -36.72 -24.72 -49.92
CA ILE A 212 -37.59 -25.88 -49.65
C ILE A 212 -39.00 -25.64 -50.22
N PHE A 213 -39.55 -24.44 -50.04
CA PHE A 213 -40.86 -24.08 -50.56
C PHE A 213 -40.93 -24.19 -52.09
N ILE A 214 -39.90 -23.68 -52.78
CA ILE A 214 -39.79 -23.77 -54.24
C ILE A 214 -39.74 -25.24 -54.67
N LEU A 215 -38.89 -26.07 -54.03
CA LEU A 215 -38.79 -27.50 -54.35
C LEU A 215 -40.12 -28.22 -54.12
N GLN A 216 -40.83 -27.92 -53.04
CA GLN A 216 -42.10 -28.56 -52.72
C GLN A 216 -43.20 -28.14 -53.72
N PHE A 217 -43.22 -26.87 -54.13
CA PHE A 217 -44.18 -26.37 -55.11
C PHE A 217 -43.90 -26.91 -56.52
N THR A 218 -42.63 -26.97 -56.93
CA THR A 218 -42.22 -27.58 -58.20
C THR A 218 -42.56 -29.06 -58.25
N LYS A 219 -42.40 -29.81 -57.16
CA LYS A 219 -42.78 -31.24 -57.11
C LYS A 219 -44.29 -31.48 -57.13
N ASN A 220 -45.10 -30.46 -56.86
CA ASN A 220 -46.56 -30.55 -56.88
C ASN A 220 -47.18 -30.12 -58.23
N GLN A 221 -46.36 -29.68 -59.20
CA GLN A 221 -46.79 -29.38 -60.56
C GLN A 221 -46.39 -30.44 -61.60
N ASN A 222 -45.57 -31.43 -61.22
CA ASN A 222 -45.31 -32.65 -62.00
C ASN A 222 -46.07 -33.83 -61.39
#